data_AF-A0A358T1F2-F1
#
_entry.id   AF-A0A358T1F2-F1
#
_cell.length_a   1.000
_cell.length_b   1.000
_cell.length_c   1.000
_cell.angle_alpha   90.00
_cell.angle_beta   90.00
_cell.angle_gamma   90.00
#
_symmetry.space_group_name_H-M   'P 1'
#
loop_
_entity.id
_entity.type
_entity.pdbx_description
1 polymer ?
#
loop_
_entity_poly.entity_id
_entity_poly.type
_entity_poly.pdbx_seq_one_letter_code
_entity_poly.pdbx_strand_id
1 'polypeptide(L)'
;MLTKGDIADIISKRLAESPASVEAPVVARASRPLPKRVFITDWEMKRLVKPGCKSVKVPANAIVSPLSLDWLDYGGIDVVRE
;
A
#
# COMPACT_ATOMS: atom_id res chain seq x y z
N MET A 1 -35.65 -30.82 17.80
CA MET A 1 -34.28 -30.87 17.25
C MET A 1 -34.12 -29.66 16.38
N LEU A 2 -33.04 -28.89 16.54
CA LEU A 2 -32.77 -27.74 15.69
C LEU A 2 -32.21 -28.24 14.36
N THR A 3 -32.96 -28.07 13.28
CA THR A 3 -32.56 -28.48 11.94
C THR A 3 -31.73 -27.39 11.27
N LYS A 4 -31.05 -27.75 10.19
CA LYS A 4 -30.27 -26.79 9.40
C LYS A 4 -31.14 -25.65 8.84
N GLY A 5 -32.42 -25.91 8.58
CA GLY A 5 -33.40 -24.89 8.15
C GLY A 5 -33.68 -23.88 9.24
N ASP A 6 -33.89 -24.36 10.48
CA ASP A 6 -34.16 -23.48 11.63
C ASP A 6 -33.00 -22.51 11.89
N ILE A 7 -31.76 -22.97 11.68
CA ILE A 7 -30.56 -22.11 11.81
C ILE A 7 -30.54 -21.02 10.72
N ALA A 8 -30.89 -21.37 9.48
CA ALA A 8 -30.91 -20.42 8.36
C ALA A 8 -31.97 -19.33 8.57
N ASP A 9 -33.14 -19.70 9.09
CA ASP A 9 -34.23 -18.76 9.38
C ASP A 9 -33.87 -17.81 10.51
N ILE A 10 -33.21 -18.31 11.57
CA ILE A 10 -32.73 -17.48 12.69
C ILE A 10 -31.71 -16.44 12.20
N ILE A 11 -30.75 -16.85 11.36
CA ILE A 11 -29.74 -15.95 10.79
C ILE A 11 -30.41 -14.89 9.91
N SER A 12 -31.32 -15.31 9.02
CA SER A 12 -32.01 -14.41 8.09
C SER A 12 -32.85 -13.37 8.83
N LYS A 13 -33.58 -13.81 9.87
CA LYS A 13 -34.37 -12.93 10.73
C LYS A 13 -33.47 -11.93 11.47
N ARG A 14 -32.32 -12.36 11.99
CA ARG A 14 -31.40 -11.47 12.70
C ARG A 14 -30.73 -10.43 11.79
N LEU A 15 -30.42 -10.81 10.56
CA LEU A 15 -29.87 -9.89 9.55
C LEU A 15 -30.92 -8.87 9.07
N ALA A 16 -32.20 -9.28 8.97
CA ALA A 16 -33.29 -8.39 8.59
C ALA A 16 -33.73 -7.43 9.73
N GLU A 17 -33.67 -7.89 10.98
CA GLU A 17 -33.94 -7.07 12.18
C GLU A 17 -32.77 -6.18 12.58
N SER A 18 -31.55 -6.49 12.13
CA SER A 18 -30.44 -5.56 12.25
C SER A 18 -30.82 -4.33 11.44
N PRO A 19 -30.90 -3.13 12.06
CA PRO A 19 -31.24 -1.94 11.31
C PRO A 19 -30.25 -1.88 10.17
N ALA A 20 -30.79 -1.97 8.95
CA ALA A 20 -30.10 -1.61 7.74
C ALA A 20 -29.29 -0.37 8.10
N SER A 21 -27.96 -0.53 8.07
CA SER A 21 -27.04 0.58 8.14
C SER A 21 -27.61 1.59 7.18
N VAL A 22 -28.17 2.67 7.74
CA VAL A 22 -28.77 3.76 6.97
C VAL A 22 -27.78 4.02 5.86
N GLU A 23 -28.22 3.86 4.61
CA GLU A 23 -27.45 4.24 3.43
C GLU A 23 -27.22 5.75 3.54
N ALA A 24 -26.24 6.13 4.36
CA ALA A 24 -25.62 7.42 4.28
C ALA A 24 -25.16 7.51 2.82
N PRO A 25 -25.53 8.57 2.08
CA PRO A 25 -25.01 8.74 0.74
C PRO A 25 -23.51 8.58 0.85
N VAL A 26 -22.95 7.61 0.11
CA VAL A 26 -21.51 7.49 -0.06
C VAL A 26 -21.13 8.77 -0.78
N VAL A 27 -20.90 9.83 0.00
CA VAL A 27 -20.18 11.00 -0.45
C VAL A 27 -18.84 10.39 -0.79
N ALA A 28 -18.66 10.07 -2.07
CA ALA A 28 -17.38 9.66 -2.61
C ALA A 28 -16.43 10.76 -2.17
N ARG A 29 -15.70 10.52 -1.08
CA ARG A 29 -14.64 11.41 -0.62
C ARG A 29 -13.79 11.53 -1.85
N ALA A 30 -13.82 12.69 -2.49
CA ALA A 30 -13.09 12.98 -3.71
C ALA A 30 -11.74 12.29 -3.55
N SER A 31 -11.53 11.22 -4.32
CA SER A 31 -10.38 10.35 -4.17
C SER A 31 -9.19 11.22 -4.51
N ARG A 32 -8.61 11.88 -3.50
CA ARG A 32 -7.38 12.62 -3.67
C ARG A 32 -6.44 11.64 -4.35
N PRO A 33 -5.88 11.97 -5.52
CA PRO A 33 -4.98 11.05 -6.18
C PRO A 33 -3.88 10.72 -5.17
N LEU A 34 -3.80 9.44 -4.78
CA LEU A 34 -2.72 8.96 -3.94
C LEU A 34 -1.42 9.41 -4.60
N PRO A 35 -0.44 9.95 -3.85
CA PRO A 35 0.83 10.33 -4.42
C PRO A 35 1.37 9.12 -5.17
N LYS A 36 1.61 9.27 -6.48
CA LYS A 36 2.08 8.18 -7.32
C LYS A 36 3.39 7.67 -6.72
N ARG A 37 3.34 6.44 -6.20
CA ARG A 37 4.54 5.76 -5.71
C ARG A 37 5.40 5.42 -6.92
N VAL A 38 6.63 5.91 -6.92
CA VAL A 38 7.60 5.65 -8.00
C VAL A 38 8.41 4.44 -7.58
N PHE A 39 8.31 3.33 -8.31
CA PHE A 39 9.18 2.20 -8.06
C PHE A 39 10.51 2.41 -8.79
N ILE A 40 11.63 2.36 -8.07
CA ILE A 40 12.97 2.45 -8.65
C ILE A 40 13.56 1.05 -8.70
N THR A 41 13.73 0.55 -9.93
CA THR A 41 14.35 -0.73 -10.21
C THR A 41 15.87 -0.68 -9.97
N ASP A 42 16.49 -1.85 -9.87
CA ASP A 42 17.94 -1.96 -9.71
C ASP A 42 18.72 -1.32 -10.87
N TRP A 43 18.20 -1.47 -12.09
CA TRP A 43 18.81 -0.89 -13.27
C TRP A 43 18.74 0.64 -13.26
N GLU A 44 17.61 1.22 -12.84
CA GLU A 44 17.47 2.66 -12.67
C GLU A 44 18.39 3.19 -11.56
N MET A 45 18.50 2.46 -10.45
CA MET A 45 19.39 2.82 -9.36
C MET A 45 20.86 2.84 -9.82
N LYS A 46 21.30 1.83 -10.58
CA LYS A 46 22.66 1.79 -11.17
C LYS A 46 22.95 2.97 -12.10
N ARG A 47 21.94 3.54 -12.76
CA ARG A 47 22.10 4.74 -13.58
C ARG A 47 22.13 6.03 -12.75
N LEU A 48 21.42 6.06 -11.63
CA LEU A 48 21.40 7.20 -10.71
C LEU A 48 22.70 7.31 -9.92
N VAL A 49 23.27 6.16 -9.52
CA VAL A 49 24.52 6.11 -8.77
C VAL A 49 25.71 6.36 -9.69
N LYS A 50 26.37 7.51 -9.51
CA LYS A 50 27.64 7.79 -10.16
C LYS A 50 28.79 7.17 -9.38
N PRO A 51 29.86 6.69 -10.06
CA PRO A 51 31.04 6.17 -9.38
C PRO A 51 31.65 7.26 -8.48
N GLY A 52 31.84 6.94 -7.20
CA GLY A 52 32.39 7.84 -6.19
C GLY A 52 31.37 8.71 -5.45
N CYS A 53 30.07 8.64 -5.79
CA CYS A 53 29.02 9.28 -5.00
C CYS A 53 28.80 8.54 -3.68
N LYS A 54 28.74 9.30 -2.58
CA LYS A 54 28.41 8.81 -1.23
C LYS A 54 26.93 8.91 -0.90
N SER A 55 26.15 9.59 -1.74
CA SER A 55 24.72 9.78 -1.51
C SER A 55 23.93 9.81 -2.81
N VAL A 56 22.70 9.31 -2.75
CA VAL A 56 21.76 9.24 -3.86
C VAL A 56 20.45 9.87 -3.43
N LYS A 57 19.96 10.80 -4.24
CA LYS A 57 18.68 11.46 -4.02
C LYS A 57 17.56 10.64 -4.64
N VAL A 58 16.57 10.32 -3.83
CA VAL A 58 15.42 9.49 -4.21
C VAL A 58 14.15 10.23 -3.77
N PRO A 59 13.07 10.24 -4.57
CA PRO A 59 11.82 10.86 -4.15
C PRO A 59 11.30 10.25 -2.85
N ALA A 60 10.74 11.04 -1.95
CA ALA A 60 10.20 10.58 -0.66
C ALA A 60 9.10 9.51 -0.82
N ASN A 61 8.37 9.56 -1.93
CA ASN A 61 7.31 8.61 -2.28
C ASN A 61 7.82 7.40 -3.09
N ALA A 62 9.12 7.28 -3.30
CA ALA A 62 9.67 6.19 -4.08
C ALA A 62 9.85 4.92 -3.25
N ILE A 63 9.60 3.79 -3.90
CA ILE A 63 9.90 2.45 -3.39
C ILE A 63 11.18 2.01 -4.08
N VAL A 64 12.24 1.82 -3.30
CA VAL A 64 13.50 1.28 -3.79
C VAL A 64 13.44 -0.24 -3.76
N SER A 65 13.93 -0.88 -4.82
CA SER A 65 14.10 -2.33 -4.86
C SER A 65 14.96 -2.83 -3.67
N PRO A 66 14.56 -3.91 -2.96
CA PRO A 66 15.33 -4.47 -1.85
C PRO A 66 16.77 -4.83 -2.24
N LEU A 67 16.95 -5.43 -3.42
CA LEU A 67 18.29 -5.75 -3.95
C LEU A 67 19.18 -4.52 -4.07
N SER A 68 18.57 -3.37 -4.35
CA SER A 68 19.31 -2.11 -4.48
C SER A 68 19.73 -1.55 -3.14
N LEU A 69 18.90 -1.70 -2.12
CA LEU A 69 19.27 -1.32 -0.75
C LEU A 69 20.48 -2.12 -0.25
N ASP A 70 20.53 -3.42 -0.52
CA ASP A 70 21.62 -4.28 -0.05
C ASP A 70 22.98 -3.83 -0.57
N TRP A 71 23.11 -3.54 -1.87
CA TRP A 71 24.41 -3.11 -2.41
C TRP A 71 24.72 -1.63 -2.15
N LEU A 72 23.70 -0.77 -1.99
CA LEU A 72 23.89 0.61 -1.57
C LEU A 72 24.48 0.67 -0.15
N ASP A 73 23.96 -0.15 0.76
CA ASP A 73 24.45 -0.27 2.13
C ASP A 73 25.88 -0.81 2.18
N TYR A 74 26.15 -1.89 1.41
CA TYR A 74 27.50 -2.42 1.26
C TYR A 74 28.49 -1.38 0.69
N GLY A 75 28.04 -0.54 -0.24
CA GLY A 75 28.82 0.53 -0.84
C GLY A 75 28.99 1.77 0.03
N GLY A 76 28.33 1.83 1.20
CA GLY A 76 28.31 3.01 2.07
C GLY A 76 27.67 4.22 1.40
N ILE A 77 26.62 4.00 0.60
CA ILE A 77 25.91 5.04 -0.17
C ILE A 77 24.61 5.40 0.56
N ASP A 78 24.53 6.62 1.06
CA ASP A 78 23.35 7.12 1.78
C ASP A 78 22.19 7.44 0.85
N VAL A 79 21.00 6.94 1.15
CA VAL A 79 19.78 7.25 0.41
C VAL A 79 19.08 8.45 1.05
N VAL A 80 19.18 9.60 0.40
CA VAL A 80 18.53 10.85 0.84
C VAL A 80 17.15 10.94 0.18
N ARG A 81 16.10 10.93 1.00
CA ARG A 81 14.71 11.05 0.53
C ARG A 81 14.30 12.52 0.49
N GLU A 82 13.94 13.03 -0.69
CA GLU A 82 13.50 14.43 -0.91
C GLU A 82 12.06 14.54 -1.46
#